data_AF-A0A6P0BEL6-F1
#
_entry.id   AF-A0A6P0BEL6-F1
#
_cell.length_a   1.000
_cell.length_b   1.000
_cell.length_c   1.000
_cell.angle_alpha   90.00
_cell.angle_beta   90.00
_cell.angle_gamma   90.00
#
_symmetry.space_group_name_H-M   'P 1'
#
loop_
_entity.id
_entity.type
_entity.pdbx_description
1 polymer ?
#
loop_
_entity_poly.entity_id
_entity_poly.type
_entity_poly.pdbx_seq_one_letter_code
_entity_poly.pdbx_strand_id
1 'polypeptide(L)'
;MREQPIGEAVEDDAWPASDVMWPPEKEIEVSEAHASLAKAVAGSRGVRFFTAFIIDIPSDAYLGDVQMAIDEAAGEACGILLTTHVTGNDAATGEPTLTQEATRPFKFLCGQGVAKAIASFCDKLKMAGIFP
;
A
#
# COMPACT_ATOMS: atom_id res chain seq x y z
N MET A 1 5.76 49.24 24.77
CA MET A 1 5.51 48.49 23.51
C MET A 1 5.64 47.02 23.87
N ARG A 2 4.58 46.23 23.67
CA ARG A 2 4.58 44.80 23.95
C ARG A 2 5.17 44.10 22.72
N GLU A 3 6.40 43.64 22.83
CA GLU A 3 6.98 42.68 21.91
C GLU A 3 6.36 41.30 22.19
N GLN A 4 5.52 40.83 21.28
CA GLN A 4 5.18 39.42 21.21
C GLN A 4 6.26 38.73 20.38
N PRO A 5 6.93 37.67 20.89
CA PRO A 5 7.61 36.76 20.01
C PRO A 5 6.55 35.90 19.31
N ILE A 6 6.45 36.10 18.00
CA ILE A 6 5.77 35.22 17.07
C ILE A 6 6.64 33.97 17.00
N GLY A 7 6.16 32.89 17.60
CA GLY A 7 6.89 31.63 17.71
C GLY A 7 5.91 30.48 17.81
N GLU A 8 4.90 30.48 16.94
CA GLU A 8 4.15 29.27 16.69
C GLU A 8 5.02 28.43 15.75
N ALA A 9 5.85 27.57 16.35
CA ALA A 9 6.40 26.44 15.65
C ALA A 9 5.18 25.65 15.17
N VAL A 10 4.91 25.73 13.86
CA VAL A 10 4.08 24.73 13.19
C VAL A 10 4.76 23.42 13.54
N GLU A 11 4.10 22.61 14.37
CA GLU A 11 4.45 21.22 14.55
C GLU A 11 4.37 20.65 13.13
N ASP A 12 5.53 20.60 12.48
CA ASP A 12 5.75 19.79 11.30
C ASP A 12 5.25 18.44 11.76
N ASP A 13 4.07 18.04 11.27
CA ASP A 13 3.51 16.71 11.41
C ASP A 13 4.45 15.83 10.57
N ALA A 14 5.68 15.72 11.07
CA ALA A 14 6.80 15.03 10.49
C ALA A 14 6.41 13.59 10.67
N TRP A 15 5.65 13.09 9.70
CA TRP A 15 5.37 11.68 9.58
C TRP A 15 6.70 10.97 9.80
N PRO A 16 6.75 10.01 10.72
CA PRO A 16 8.00 9.29 10.98
C PRO A 16 8.55 8.85 9.64
N ALA A 17 9.87 9.04 9.44
CA ALA A 17 10.53 8.64 8.22
C ALA A 17 10.16 7.18 7.94
N SER A 18 9.28 6.97 6.97
CA SER A 18 8.82 5.63 6.63
C SER A 18 10.01 4.89 6.07
N ASP A 19 10.37 3.73 6.63
CA ASP A 19 11.46 2.91 6.07
C ASP A 19 11.16 2.38 4.66
N VAL A 20 9.94 2.61 4.17
CA VAL A 20 9.52 2.26 2.82
C VAL A 20 9.09 3.49 2.02
N MET A 21 9.39 3.46 0.72
CA MET A 21 9.01 4.44 -0.29
C MET A 21 8.12 3.79 -1.34
N TRP A 22 7.22 4.58 -1.93
CA TRP A 22 6.49 4.19 -3.14
C TRP A 22 6.42 5.39 -4.09
N PRO A 23 6.45 5.16 -5.42
CA PRO A 23 6.15 6.21 -6.38
C PRO A 23 4.66 6.59 -6.29
N PRO A 24 4.24 7.69 -6.97
CA PRO A 24 2.83 8.06 -7.03
C PRO A 24 1.93 6.88 -7.42
N GLU A 25 0.86 6.70 -6.64
CA GLU A 25 -0.11 5.65 -6.88
C GLU A 25 -0.81 5.79 -8.23
N LYS A 26 -1.07 4.66 -8.86
CA LYS A 26 -1.83 4.58 -10.11
C LYS A 26 -3.24 4.07 -9.79
N GLU A 27 -4.26 4.80 -10.23
CA GLU A 27 -5.64 4.29 -10.22
C GLU A 27 -5.79 3.19 -11.28
N ILE A 28 -6.48 2.11 -10.91
CA ILE A 28 -6.70 0.94 -11.75
C ILE A 28 -8.19 0.60 -11.81
N GLU A 29 -8.60 -0.11 -12.87
CA GLU A 29 -9.96 -0.64 -12.95
C GLU A 29 -10.15 -1.86 -12.04
N VAL A 30 -11.39 -2.15 -11.66
CA VAL A 30 -11.73 -3.36 -10.86
C VAL A 30 -11.34 -4.66 -11.57
N SER A 31 -11.26 -4.66 -12.90
CA SER A 31 -10.78 -5.77 -13.74
C SER A 31 -9.28 -6.03 -13.60
N GLU A 32 -8.50 -5.02 -13.24
CA GLU A 32 -7.06 -5.11 -12.99
C GLU A 32 -6.75 -5.46 -11.52
N ALA A 33 -7.71 -5.24 -10.62
CA ALA A 33 -7.56 -5.59 -9.21
C ALA A 33 -7.51 -7.12 -9.01
N HIS A 34 -6.65 -7.56 -8.11
CA HIS A 34 -6.54 -8.96 -7.75
C HIS A 34 -7.88 -9.47 -7.20
N ALA A 35 -8.28 -10.67 -7.61
CA ALA A 35 -9.61 -11.21 -7.33
C ALA A 35 -9.95 -11.26 -5.84
N SER A 36 -8.95 -11.49 -4.95
CA SER A 36 -9.16 -11.47 -3.50
C SER A 36 -9.58 -10.09 -2.98
N LEU A 37 -8.99 -9.01 -3.50
CA LEU A 37 -9.31 -7.64 -3.13
C LEU A 37 -10.70 -7.26 -3.64
N ALA A 38 -10.97 -7.52 -4.93
CA ALA A 38 -12.27 -7.25 -5.54
C ALA A 38 -13.40 -7.99 -4.79
N LYS A 39 -13.17 -9.25 -4.39
CA LYS A 39 -14.12 -10.03 -3.59
C LYS A 39 -14.29 -9.46 -2.18
N ALA A 40 -13.23 -8.95 -1.56
CA ALA A 40 -13.29 -8.41 -0.20
C ALA A 40 -14.15 -7.14 -0.10
N VAL A 41 -14.21 -6.34 -1.17
CA VAL A 41 -15.02 -5.12 -1.24
C VAL A 41 -16.33 -5.30 -2.02
N ALA A 42 -16.67 -6.53 -2.39
CA ALA A 42 -17.92 -6.83 -3.08
C ALA A 42 -19.13 -6.41 -2.21
N GLY A 43 -19.87 -5.40 -2.66
CA GLY A 43 -21.02 -4.82 -1.95
C GLY A 43 -20.84 -3.38 -1.49
N SER A 44 -19.59 -2.89 -1.42
CA SER A 44 -19.29 -1.47 -1.21
C SER A 44 -19.66 -0.66 -2.46
N ARG A 45 -19.97 0.64 -2.29
CA ARG A 45 -20.38 1.53 -3.39
C ARG A 45 -19.38 2.66 -3.55
N GLY A 46 -19.01 2.98 -4.80
CA GLY A 46 -18.07 4.07 -5.07
C GLY A 46 -16.62 3.75 -4.69
N VAL A 47 -16.25 2.46 -4.68
CA VAL A 47 -14.89 2.02 -4.38
C VAL A 47 -13.97 2.33 -5.55
N ARG A 48 -12.83 2.97 -5.26
CA ARG A 48 -11.75 3.23 -6.21
C ARG A 48 -10.57 2.31 -5.90
N PHE A 49 -9.92 1.80 -6.95
CA PHE A 49 -8.81 0.87 -6.81
C PHE A 49 -7.50 1.53 -7.22
N PHE A 50 -6.43 1.28 -6.47
CA PHE A 50 -5.12 1.85 -6.71
C PHE A 50 -4.04 0.80 -6.57
N THR A 51 -2.92 0.99 -7.25
CA THR A 51 -1.72 0.16 -7.13
C THR A 51 -0.48 1.03 -7.01
N ALA A 52 0.50 0.56 -6.24
CA ALA A 52 1.83 1.14 -6.16
C ALA A 52 2.84 0.04 -5.80
N PHE A 53 4.07 0.12 -6.30
CA PHE A 53 5.13 -0.76 -5.82
C PHE A 53 5.80 -0.16 -4.59
N ILE A 54 6.25 -1.01 -3.68
CA ILE A 54 6.91 -0.61 -2.44
C ILE A 54 8.40 -0.93 -2.55
N ILE A 55 9.23 0.04 -2.18
CA ILE A 55 10.68 -0.07 -2.07
C ILE A 55 11.08 0.06 -0.59
N ASP A 56 11.88 -0.86 -0.10
CA ASP A 56 12.60 -0.73 1.16
C ASP A 56 13.73 0.29 1.00
N ILE A 57 13.70 1.41 1.73
CA ILE A 57 14.68 2.49 1.59
C ILE A 57 16.08 2.04 2.06
N PRO A 58 16.24 1.35 3.21
CA PRO A 58 17.56 0.89 3.66
C PRO A 58 18.30 -0.01 2.67
N SER A 59 17.58 -0.91 1.99
CA SER A 59 18.19 -1.90 1.09
C SER A 59 17.99 -1.62 -0.40
N ASP A 60 17.23 -0.58 -0.75
CA ASP A 60 16.78 -0.28 -2.13
C ASP A 60 16.10 -1.49 -2.81
N ALA A 61 15.46 -2.34 -2.01
CA ALA A 61 14.85 -3.58 -2.47
C ALA A 61 13.36 -3.41 -2.75
N TYR A 62 12.90 -3.94 -3.87
CA TYR A 62 11.47 -4.08 -4.15
C TYR A 62 10.83 -5.09 -3.19
N LEU A 63 9.78 -4.66 -2.49
CA LEU A 63 9.06 -5.47 -1.49
C LEU A 63 7.74 -6.07 -2.02
N GLY A 64 7.24 -5.60 -3.16
CA GLY A 64 5.96 -6.04 -3.73
C GLY A 64 5.10 -4.88 -4.25
N ASP A 65 3.97 -5.22 -4.86
CA ASP A 65 2.94 -4.27 -5.26
C ASP A 65 1.82 -4.25 -4.21
N VAL A 66 1.50 -3.08 -3.67
CA VAL A 66 0.27 -2.90 -2.91
C VAL A 66 -0.87 -2.64 -3.87
N GLN A 67 -2.00 -3.31 -3.64
CA GLN A 67 -3.27 -2.91 -4.22
C GLN A 67 -4.23 -2.47 -3.12
N MET A 68 -4.82 -1.31 -3.32
CA MET A 68 -5.72 -0.66 -2.37
C MET A 68 -7.08 -0.48 -3.00
N ALA A 69 -8.13 -0.73 -2.22
CA ALA A 69 -9.50 -0.39 -2.54
C ALA A 69 -10.01 0.60 -1.48
N ILE A 70 -10.43 1.79 -1.91
CA ILE A 70 -10.83 2.90 -1.03
C ILE A 70 -12.32 3.17 -1.21
N ASP A 71 -13.10 3.06 -0.13
CA ASP A 71 -14.48 3.52 -0.03
C ASP A 71 -14.48 4.88 0.69
N GLU A 72 -14.42 5.96 -0.08
CA GLU A 72 -14.36 7.33 0.46
C GLU A 72 -15.65 7.69 1.22
N ALA A 73 -16.78 7.10 0.86
CA ALA A 73 -18.07 7.38 1.51
C ALA A 73 -18.14 6.73 2.90
N ALA A 74 -17.60 5.53 3.06
CA ALA A 74 -17.50 4.83 4.34
C ALA A 74 -16.27 5.25 5.16
N GLY A 75 -15.28 5.91 4.54
CA GLY A 75 -13.98 6.18 5.16
C GLY A 75 -13.20 4.89 5.42
N GLU A 76 -13.39 3.87 4.58
CA GLU A 76 -12.78 2.55 4.72
C GLU A 76 -11.77 2.29 3.60
N ALA A 77 -10.71 1.56 3.93
CA ALA A 77 -9.73 1.07 2.99
C ALA A 77 -9.55 -0.45 3.16
N CYS A 78 -9.29 -1.13 2.04
CA CYS A 78 -8.94 -2.54 2.01
C CYS A 78 -7.65 -2.69 1.19
N GLY A 79 -6.61 -3.30 1.76
CA GLY A 79 -5.31 -3.46 1.12
C GLY A 79 -4.90 -4.93 0.99
N ILE A 80 -4.17 -5.23 -0.08
CA ILE A 80 -3.37 -6.46 -0.22
C ILE A 80 -1.95 -6.10 -0.67
N LEU A 81 -1.00 -6.99 -0.38
CA LEU A 81 0.34 -6.98 -0.94
C LEU A 81 0.47 -8.15 -1.91
N LEU A 82 0.98 -7.89 -3.10
CA LEU A 82 1.33 -8.86 -4.11
C LEU A 82 2.85 -8.99 -4.14
N THR A 83 3.34 -10.19 -3.80
CA THR A 83 4.78 -10.51 -3.86
C THR A 83 5.02 -11.52 -4.96
N THR A 84 6.05 -11.28 -5.77
CA THR A 84 6.45 -12.21 -6.83
C THR A 84 7.67 -12.99 -6.38
N HIS A 85 7.58 -14.32 -6.44
CA HIS A 85 8.66 -15.22 -6.06
C HIS A 85 9.03 -16.15 -7.21
N VAL A 86 10.30 -16.53 -7.30
CA VAL A 86 10.77 -17.53 -8.27
C VAL A 86 10.46 -18.92 -7.70
N THR A 87 9.63 -19.68 -8.40
CA THR A 87 9.21 -21.03 -7.96
C THR A 87 9.93 -22.16 -8.70
N GLY A 88 10.67 -21.82 -9.75
CA GLY A 88 11.49 -22.77 -10.49
C GLY A 88 12.03 -22.15 -11.77
N ASN A 89 12.46 -23.01 -12.68
CA ASN A 89 12.84 -22.62 -14.03
C ASN A 89 12.01 -23.45 -15.02
N ASP A 90 11.55 -22.78 -16.08
CA ASP A 90 10.91 -23.45 -17.20
C ASP A 90 11.93 -24.38 -17.87
N ALA A 91 11.59 -25.67 -18.00
CA ALA A 91 12.52 -26.68 -18.51
C ALA A 91 12.80 -26.52 -20.02
N ALA A 92 11.95 -25.81 -20.77
CA ALA A 92 12.10 -25.60 -22.19
C ALA A 92 12.87 -24.32 -22.52
N THR A 93 12.66 -23.23 -21.78
CA THR A 93 13.32 -21.93 -22.04
C THR A 93 14.46 -21.62 -21.08
N GLY A 94 14.52 -22.30 -19.93
CA GLY A 94 15.48 -22.02 -18.85
C GLY A 94 15.13 -20.76 -18.05
N GLU A 95 14.06 -20.05 -18.40
CA GLU A 95 13.65 -18.81 -17.73
C GLU A 95 13.05 -19.08 -16.35
N PRO A 96 13.23 -18.16 -15.38
CA PRO A 96 12.63 -18.31 -14.07
C PRO A 96 11.10 -18.31 -14.16
N THR A 97 10.46 -19.31 -13.59
CA THR A 97 9.02 -19.35 -13.38
C THR A 97 8.68 -18.45 -12.19
N LEU A 98 7.90 -17.41 -12.46
CA LEU A 98 7.44 -16.47 -11.44
C LEU A 98 6.05 -16.87 -10.96
N THR A 99 5.84 -16.81 -9.65
CA THR A 99 4.51 -16.98 -9.04
C THR A 99 4.22 -15.76 -8.17
N GLN A 100 3.03 -15.20 -8.35
CA GLN A 100 2.54 -14.10 -7.53
C GLN A 100 1.72 -14.67 -6.37
N GLU A 101 2.05 -14.24 -5.16
CA GLU A 101 1.29 -14.53 -3.95
C GLU A 101 0.67 -13.23 -3.42
N ALA A 102 -0.60 -13.30 -3.02
CA ALA A 102 -1.32 -12.18 -2.42
C ALA A 102 -1.51 -12.42 -0.93
N THR A 103 -1.25 -11.40 -0.12
CA THR A 103 -1.64 -11.42 1.29
C THR A 103 -3.17 -11.43 1.42
N ARG A 104 -3.67 -11.81 2.60
CA ARG A 104 -5.10 -11.71 2.88
C ARG A 104 -5.53 -10.24 2.87
N PRO A 105 -6.70 -9.91 2.30
CA PRO A 105 -7.22 -8.55 2.33
C PRO A 105 -7.35 -8.02 3.76
N PHE A 106 -6.75 -6.86 4.03
CA PHE A 106 -6.81 -6.21 5.32
C PHE A 106 -7.71 -4.97 5.21
N LYS A 107 -8.85 -4.99 5.93
CA LYS A 107 -9.77 -3.86 6.03
C LYS A 107 -9.44 -2.98 7.22
N PHE A 108 -9.49 -1.66 7.04
CA PHE A 108 -9.23 -0.69 8.08
C PHE A 108 -9.91 0.64 7.77
N LEU A 109 -10.08 1.48 8.80
CA LEU A 109 -10.57 2.85 8.63
C LEU A 109 -9.45 3.72 8.07
N CYS A 110 -9.74 4.46 7.00
CA CYS A 110 -8.84 5.44 6.41
C CYS A 110 -9.63 6.55 5.69
N GLY A 111 -9.75 7.71 6.34
CA GLY A 111 -10.48 8.88 5.81
C GLY A 111 -9.60 9.95 5.16
N GLN A 112 -8.29 9.72 4.99
CA GLN A 112 -7.32 10.74 4.58
C GLN A 112 -6.68 10.47 3.20
N GLY A 113 -7.39 9.75 2.32
CA GLY A 113 -6.94 9.47 0.96
C GLY A 113 -5.97 8.30 0.83
N VAL A 114 -5.56 8.03 -0.41
CA VAL A 114 -4.83 6.82 -0.80
C VAL A 114 -3.41 6.76 -0.27
N ALA A 115 -2.65 7.87 -0.27
CA ALA A 115 -1.29 7.89 0.27
C ALA A 115 -1.27 7.54 1.77
N LYS A 116 -2.21 8.08 2.57
CA LYS A 116 -2.37 7.69 3.99
C LYS A 116 -2.78 6.23 4.12
N ALA A 117 -3.64 5.74 3.23
CA ALA A 117 -4.08 4.36 3.24
C ALA A 117 -2.91 3.39 2.98
N ILE A 118 -2.06 3.69 1.99
CA ILE A 118 -0.86 2.91 1.68
C ILE A 118 0.11 2.92 2.86
N ALA A 119 0.40 4.09 3.45
CA ALA A 119 1.28 4.18 4.62
C ALA A 119 0.75 3.36 5.80
N SER A 120 -0.54 3.52 6.12
CA SER A 120 -1.19 2.79 7.21
C SER A 120 -1.22 1.28 6.96
N PHE A 121 -1.33 0.87 5.70
CA PHE A 121 -1.25 -0.53 5.31
C PHE A 121 0.18 -1.06 5.44
N CYS A 122 1.20 -0.31 5.02
CA CYS A 122 2.61 -0.66 5.18
C CYS A 122 2.99 -0.84 6.66
N ASP A 123 2.54 0.05 7.54
CA ASP A 123 2.75 -0.10 8.99
C ASP A 123 2.15 -1.39 9.53
N LYS A 124 0.96 -1.78 9.03
CA LYS A 124 0.33 -3.04 9.41
C LYS A 124 1.09 -4.26 8.89
N LEU A 125 1.65 -4.17 7.67
CA LEU A 125 2.51 -5.22 7.13
C LEU A 125 3.80 -5.37 7.96
N LYS A 126 4.41 -4.26 8.39
CA LYS A 126 5.55 -4.27 9.33
C LYS A 126 5.16 -4.91 10.67
N MET A 127 4.04 -4.50 11.27
CA MET A 127 3.54 -5.11 12.52
C MET A 127 3.24 -6.60 12.38
N ALA A 128 2.85 -7.05 11.19
CA ALA A 128 2.61 -8.46 10.87
C ALA A 128 3.91 -9.23 10.55
N GLY A 129 5.08 -8.58 10.51
CA GLY A 129 6.36 -9.18 10.15
C GLY A 129 6.48 -9.55 8.68
N ILE A 130 5.68 -8.93 7.80
CA ILE A 130 5.73 -9.15 6.35
C ILE A 130 6.78 -8.24 5.71
N PHE A 131 6.85 -6.98 6.16
CA PHE A 131 7.94 -6.08 5.83
C PHE A 131 9.03 -6.14 6.92
N PRO A 132 10.30 -5.92 6.53
CA PRO A 132 11.42 -5.86 7.47
C PRO A 132 11.30 -4.70 8.48
#